data_AF-A0A223I081-F1
#
_entry.id   AF-A0A223I081-F1
#
_cell.length_a   1.000
_cell.length_b   1.000
_cell.length_c   1.000
_cell.angle_alpha   90.00
_cell.angle_beta   90.00
_cell.angle_gamma   90.00
#
_symmetry.space_group_name_H-M   'P 1'
#
loop_
_entity.id
_entity.type
_entity.pdbx_description
1 polymer ?
#
loop_
_entity_poly.entity_id
_entity_poly.type
_entity_poly.pdbx_seq_one_letter_code
_entity_poly.pdbx_strand_id
1 'polypeptide(L)'
;MLVWLSENITWIKDIFWVVFTSIATIVSIKTYIRAKSTILQPLRTEVIKRQTDLLVELLSFLLDRQKDFYFKIDYFGLVNTNVFLTMRDYGYLLNENKIYDEIDKNVVGFIILKNEGQLDNVELPQSINIEREKEDNLNKEQQEKGKKKLLLAREGKVDLERLYLTNQYNETIQKIQEFQCNPFMPSLIQSELSKLLNEISYNLTVILPPEIEKFIIQLSKTQCSPNAPVKVDPIAVYNYFQRKSIHHKDTIQNIIKIIREYLMVDKKWK
;
A
#
# COMPACT_ATOMS: atom_id res chain seq x y z
N MET A 1 -63.50 -15.32 -59.96
CA MET A 1 -62.36 -14.55 -59.40
C MET A 1 -62.83 -13.52 -58.37
N LEU A 2 -63.77 -12.61 -58.73
CA LEU A 2 -64.37 -11.65 -57.79
C LEU A 2 -65.13 -12.28 -56.60
N VAL A 3 -65.90 -13.35 -56.83
CA VAL A 3 -66.66 -14.06 -55.77
C VAL A 3 -65.73 -14.76 -54.77
N TRP A 4 -64.68 -15.44 -55.26
CA TRP A 4 -63.66 -16.09 -54.42
C TRP A 4 -62.88 -15.10 -53.56
N LEU A 5 -62.55 -13.92 -54.11
CA LEU A 5 -61.95 -12.82 -53.34
C LEU A 5 -62.88 -12.29 -52.26
N SER A 6 -64.20 -12.20 -52.54
CA SER A 6 -65.18 -11.73 -51.55
C SER A 6 -65.39 -12.70 -50.39
N GLU A 7 -65.34 -14.01 -50.65
CA GLU A 7 -65.51 -15.05 -49.62
C GLU A 7 -64.26 -15.21 -48.74
N ASN A 8 -63.05 -14.99 -49.29
CA ASN A 8 -61.79 -15.18 -48.58
C ASN A 8 -61.20 -13.88 -48.01
N ILE A 9 -61.86 -12.74 -48.21
CA ILE A 9 -61.38 -11.40 -47.82
C ILE A 9 -61.10 -11.31 -46.31
N THR A 10 -61.90 -12.00 -45.49
CA THR A 10 -61.77 -12.00 -44.03
C THR A 10 -60.49 -12.73 -43.60
N TRP A 11 -60.23 -13.92 -44.15
CA TRP A 11 -59.02 -14.69 -43.82
C TRP A 11 -57.74 -14.01 -44.31
N ILE A 12 -57.78 -13.40 -45.50
CA ILE A 12 -56.67 -12.60 -46.04
C ILE A 12 -56.38 -11.39 -45.14
N LYS A 13 -57.43 -10.71 -44.67
CA LYS A 13 -57.33 -9.59 -43.72
C LYS A 13 -56.73 -10.03 -42.39
N ASP A 14 -57.16 -11.18 -41.85
CA ASP A 14 -56.68 -11.69 -40.56
C ASP A 14 -55.21 -12.09 -40.63
N ILE A 15 -54.77 -12.75 -41.71
CA ILE A 15 -53.35 -13.04 -41.94
C ILE A 15 -52.53 -11.76 -42.01
N PHE A 16 -53.02 -10.76 -42.75
CA PHE A 16 -52.31 -9.47 -42.86
C PHE A 16 -52.20 -8.78 -41.49
N TRP A 17 -53.25 -8.83 -40.67
CA TRP A 17 -53.21 -8.32 -39.30
C TRP A 17 -52.21 -9.05 -38.41
N VAL A 18 -52.14 -10.38 -38.49
CA VAL A 18 -51.17 -11.17 -37.72
C VAL A 18 -49.73 -10.82 -38.12
N VAL A 19 -49.46 -10.73 -39.42
CA VAL A 19 -48.13 -10.36 -39.94
C VAL A 19 -47.77 -8.93 -39.55
N PHE A 20 -48.68 -7.98 -39.75
CA PHE A 20 -48.47 -6.58 -39.40
C PHE A 20 -48.22 -6.40 -37.90
N THR A 21 -49.02 -7.03 -37.06
CA THR A 21 -48.86 -6.97 -35.60
C THR A 21 -47.55 -7.61 -35.15
N SER A 22 -47.14 -8.71 -35.78
CA SER A 22 -45.85 -9.36 -35.50
C SER A 22 -44.67 -8.46 -35.86
N ILE A 23 -44.69 -7.83 -37.05
CA ILE A 23 -43.65 -6.88 -37.46
C ILE A 23 -43.62 -5.66 -36.53
N ALA A 24 -44.79 -5.09 -36.23
CA ALA A 24 -44.92 -3.95 -35.31
C ALA A 24 -44.37 -4.29 -33.92
N THR A 25 -44.62 -5.50 -33.43
CA THR A 25 -44.10 -6.00 -32.15
C THR A 25 -42.57 -6.12 -32.18
N ILE A 26 -41.99 -6.71 -33.24
CA ILE A 26 -40.53 -6.84 -33.40
C ILE A 26 -39.87 -5.46 -33.46
N VAL A 27 -40.43 -4.53 -34.24
CA VAL A 27 -39.94 -3.15 -34.35
C VAL A 27 -40.02 -2.44 -33.00
N SER A 28 -41.13 -2.60 -32.27
CA SER A 28 -41.31 -1.99 -30.94
C SER A 28 -40.28 -2.53 -29.94
N ILE A 29 -40.04 -3.84 -29.91
CA ILE A 29 -39.01 -4.46 -29.06
C ILE A 29 -37.62 -3.93 -29.40
N LYS A 30 -37.25 -3.89 -30.69
CA LYS A 30 -35.95 -3.36 -31.12
C LYS A 30 -35.78 -1.88 -30.78
N THR A 31 -36.84 -1.08 -30.94
CA THR A 31 -36.85 0.35 -30.58
C THR A 31 -36.67 0.53 -29.08
N TYR A 32 -37.36 -0.27 -28.26
CA TYR A 32 -37.19 -0.25 -26.80
C TYR A 32 -35.75 -0.62 -26.39
N ILE A 33 -35.19 -1.69 -26.96
CA ILE A 33 -33.79 -2.10 -26.68
C ILE A 33 -32.82 -0.98 -27.07
N ARG A 34 -33.02 -0.33 -28.23
CA ARG A 34 -32.19 0.78 -28.69
C ARG A 34 -32.31 1.99 -27.78
N ALA A 35 -33.52 2.40 -27.42
CA ALA A 35 -33.75 3.52 -26.50
C ALA A 35 -33.12 3.28 -25.13
N LYS A 36 -33.28 2.07 -24.58
CA LYS A 36 -32.63 1.66 -23.32
C LYS A 36 -31.10 1.75 -23.42
N SER A 37 -30.52 1.28 -24.53
CA SER A 37 -29.08 1.40 -24.79
C SER A 37 -28.62 2.86 -24.85
N THR A 38 -29.37 3.72 -25.55
CA THR A 38 -29.07 5.16 -25.66
C THR A 38 -29.15 5.89 -24.32
N ILE A 39 -30.09 5.52 -23.43
CA ILE A 39 -30.17 6.10 -22.08
C ILE A 39 -28.97 5.68 -21.21
N LEU A 40 -28.47 4.45 -21.38
CA LEU A 40 -27.32 3.94 -20.64
C LEU A 40 -25.97 4.40 -21.21
N GLN A 41 -25.93 4.92 -22.43
CA GLN A 41 -24.70 5.43 -23.07
C GLN A 41 -24.06 6.57 -22.26
N PRO A 42 -24.76 7.65 -21.87
CA PRO A 42 -24.20 8.72 -21.04
C PRO A 42 -23.55 8.21 -19.75
N LEU A 43 -24.24 7.32 -19.03
CA LEU A 43 -23.73 6.71 -17.79
C LEU A 43 -22.45 5.91 -18.06
N ARG A 44 -22.45 5.09 -19.11
CA ARG A 44 -21.26 4.31 -19.49
C ARG A 44 -20.08 5.22 -19.87
N THR A 45 -20.35 6.31 -20.58
CA THR A 45 -19.32 7.29 -20.97
C THR A 45 -18.74 8.02 -19.75
N GLU A 46 -19.57 8.39 -18.78
CA GLU A 46 -19.12 9.02 -17.54
C GLU A 46 -18.25 8.08 -16.70
N VAL A 47 -18.65 6.81 -16.58
CA VAL A 47 -17.85 5.77 -15.92
C VAL A 47 -16.50 5.63 -16.61
N ILE A 48 -16.46 5.48 -17.93
CA ILE A 48 -15.21 5.35 -18.69
C ILE A 48 -14.33 6.59 -18.51
N LYS A 49 -14.91 7.79 -18.48
CA LYS A 49 -14.17 9.03 -18.22
C LYS A 49 -13.55 9.01 -16.83
N ARG A 50 -14.32 8.66 -15.79
CA ARG A 50 -13.81 8.58 -14.42
C ARG A 50 -12.72 7.53 -14.27
N GLN A 51 -12.87 6.38 -14.92
CA GLN A 51 -11.84 5.35 -15.00
C GLN A 51 -10.57 5.88 -15.66
N THR A 52 -10.71 6.58 -16.80
CA THR A 52 -9.58 7.18 -17.52
C THR A 52 -8.82 8.17 -16.64
N ASP A 53 -9.52 9.07 -15.96
CA ASP A 53 -8.91 10.06 -15.06
C ASP A 53 -8.13 9.38 -13.92
N LEU A 54 -8.73 8.36 -13.28
CA LEU A 54 -8.06 7.59 -12.22
C LEU A 54 -6.82 6.85 -12.71
N LEU A 55 -6.88 6.26 -13.91
CA LEU A 55 -5.75 5.54 -14.50
C LEU A 55 -4.61 6.49 -14.89
N VAL A 56 -4.93 7.70 -15.35
CA VAL A 56 -3.94 8.75 -15.64
C VAL A 56 -3.31 9.27 -14.35
N GLU A 57 -4.09 9.44 -13.28
CA GLU A 57 -3.58 9.81 -11.96
C GLU A 57 -2.61 8.74 -11.42
N LEU A 58 -3.00 7.45 -11.51
CA LEU A 58 -2.15 6.33 -11.11
C LEU A 58 -0.85 6.27 -11.94
N LEU A 59 -0.94 6.44 -13.26
CA LEU A 59 0.26 6.50 -14.11
C LEU A 59 1.18 7.65 -13.70
N SER A 60 0.63 8.82 -13.42
CA SER A 60 1.39 10.00 -13.00
C SER A 60 2.08 9.77 -11.65
N PHE A 61 1.40 9.10 -10.73
CA PHE A 61 1.95 8.71 -9.44
C PHE A 61 3.11 7.71 -9.58
N LEU A 62 2.98 6.71 -10.47
CA LEU A 62 4.00 5.68 -10.71
C LEU A 62 5.20 6.16 -11.54
N LEU A 63 4.97 7.03 -12.52
CA LEU A 63 5.97 7.50 -13.50
C LEU A 63 6.57 8.86 -13.17
N ASP A 64 6.41 9.33 -11.95
CA ASP A 64 6.92 10.63 -11.51
C ASP A 64 8.40 10.79 -11.89
N ARG A 65 8.67 11.66 -12.87
CA ARG A 65 9.97 11.77 -13.53
C ARG A 65 11.07 12.28 -12.61
N GLN A 66 10.71 12.80 -11.43
CA GLN A 66 11.65 13.41 -10.50
C GLN A 66 12.23 12.40 -9.49
N LYS A 67 11.56 11.28 -9.22
CA LYS A 67 11.97 10.33 -8.18
C LYS A 67 11.63 8.89 -8.59
N ASP A 68 12.62 7.99 -8.51
CA ASP A 68 12.37 6.54 -8.54
C ASP A 68 11.30 6.19 -7.50
N PHE A 69 10.38 5.28 -7.83
CA PHE A 69 9.32 4.82 -6.93
C PHE A 69 9.89 4.30 -5.60
N TYR A 70 11.10 3.75 -5.62
CA TYR A 70 11.82 3.34 -4.41
C TYR A 70 12.05 4.49 -3.42
N PHE A 71 12.28 5.71 -3.93
CA PHE A 71 12.38 6.91 -3.09
C PHE A 71 11.04 7.36 -2.53
N LYS A 72 9.91 7.08 -3.19
CA LYS A 72 8.58 7.41 -2.66
C LYS A 72 8.27 6.61 -1.40
N ILE A 73 8.64 5.33 -1.36
CA ILE A 73 8.44 4.45 -0.20
C ILE A 73 9.31 4.86 1.01
N ASP A 74 10.42 5.57 0.79
CA ASP A 74 11.35 6.00 1.84
C ASP A 74 12.00 4.83 2.61
N TYR A 75 12.48 3.82 1.88
CA TYR A 75 13.19 2.70 2.49
C TYR A 75 14.42 3.10 3.30
N PHE A 76 15.12 4.15 2.87
CA PHE A 76 16.29 4.66 3.60
C PHE A 76 15.87 5.30 4.94
N GLY A 77 14.84 6.14 4.95
CA GLY A 77 14.29 6.72 6.17
C GLY A 77 13.75 5.64 7.12
N LEU A 78 13.09 4.62 6.60
CA LEU A 78 12.64 3.46 7.37
C LEU A 78 13.80 2.72 8.04
N VAL A 79 14.87 2.40 7.30
CA VAL A 79 16.04 1.73 7.86
C VAL A 79 16.71 2.60 8.93
N ASN A 80 16.97 3.88 8.64
CA ASN A 80 17.61 4.78 9.59
C ASN A 80 16.81 4.89 10.89
N THR A 81 15.51 5.18 10.76
CA THR A 81 14.58 5.32 11.88
C THR A 81 14.62 4.08 12.76
N ASN A 82 14.46 2.90 12.16
CA ASN A 82 14.42 1.66 12.93
C ASN A 82 15.77 1.28 13.53
N VAL A 83 16.90 1.56 12.85
CA VAL A 83 18.23 1.34 13.42
C VAL A 83 18.45 2.20 14.67
N PHE A 84 18.20 3.51 14.59
CA PHE A 84 18.42 4.42 15.70
C PHE A 84 17.46 4.21 16.87
N LEU A 85 16.19 3.91 16.60
CA LEU A 85 15.21 3.59 17.64
C LEU A 85 15.49 2.23 18.30
N THR A 86 15.91 1.22 17.53
CA THR A 86 16.35 -0.05 18.11
C THR A 86 17.60 0.14 18.95
N MET A 87 18.57 0.93 18.51
CA MET A 87 19.73 1.27 19.34
C MET A 87 19.31 1.93 20.66
N ARG A 88 18.35 2.86 20.63
CA ARG A 88 17.79 3.48 21.84
C ARG A 88 17.19 2.42 22.77
N ASP A 89 16.40 1.49 22.23
CA ASP A 89 15.77 0.41 22.99
C ASP A 89 16.79 -0.56 23.62
N TYR A 90 17.99 -0.68 23.03
CA TYR A 90 19.13 -1.45 23.56
C TYR A 90 20.06 -0.62 24.47
N GLY A 91 19.66 0.61 24.83
CA GLY A 91 20.37 1.45 25.79
C GLY A 91 21.58 2.20 25.23
N TYR A 92 21.75 2.30 23.90
CA TYR A 92 22.77 3.15 23.30
C TYR A 92 22.33 4.63 23.39
N LEU A 93 23.27 5.49 23.79
CA LEU A 93 23.06 6.94 23.84
C LEU A 93 23.80 7.58 22.66
N LEU A 94 23.08 8.35 21.84
CA LEU A 94 23.71 9.17 20.80
C LEU A 94 24.19 10.47 21.42
N ASN A 95 25.34 10.97 20.95
CA ASN A 95 25.92 12.22 21.43
C ASN A 95 25.09 13.46 21.03
N GLU A 96 24.17 13.32 20.06
CA GLU A 96 23.35 14.42 19.53
C GLU A 96 21.85 14.09 19.62
N ASN A 97 21.12 14.83 20.48
CA ASN A 97 19.66 14.68 20.62
C ASN A 97 18.88 15.07 19.36
N LYS A 98 19.47 15.87 18.46
CA LYS A 98 18.82 16.36 17.22
C LYS A 98 18.35 15.22 16.30
N ILE A 99 19.08 14.11 16.27
CA ILE A 99 18.73 12.95 15.44
C ILE A 99 17.42 12.33 15.90
N TYR A 100 17.22 12.19 17.22
CA TYR A 100 15.97 11.67 17.77
C TYR A 100 14.81 12.64 17.59
N ASP A 101 15.04 13.95 17.75
CA ASP A 101 14.01 14.96 17.49
C ASP A 101 13.52 14.93 16.03
N GLU A 102 14.42 14.66 15.07
CA GLU A 102 14.08 14.53 13.66
C GLU A 102 13.37 13.20 13.35
N ILE A 103 13.79 12.11 13.98
CA ILE A 103 13.11 10.81 13.87
C ILE A 103 11.68 10.90 14.42
N ASP A 104 11.51 11.43 15.62
CA ASP A 104 10.21 11.46 16.31
C ASP A 104 9.19 12.33 15.55
N LYS A 105 9.63 13.36 14.81
CA LYS A 105 8.77 14.15 13.91
C LYS A 105 8.28 13.38 12.68
N ASN A 106 9.08 12.41 12.23
CA ASN A 106 8.84 11.68 10.99
C ASN A 106 8.15 10.33 11.21
N VAL A 107 8.06 9.85 12.45
CA VAL A 107 7.37 8.59 12.80
C VAL A 107 5.87 8.84 12.97
N VAL A 108 5.06 8.05 12.28
CA VAL A 108 3.58 8.15 12.33
C VAL A 108 2.91 6.94 12.96
N GLY A 109 3.63 5.84 13.12
CA GLY A 109 3.08 4.61 13.64
C GLY A 109 4.10 3.48 13.69
N PHE A 110 3.63 2.27 13.98
CA PHE A 110 4.46 1.09 14.03
C PHE A 110 3.69 -0.17 13.62
N ILE A 111 4.44 -1.19 13.19
CA ILE A 111 3.96 -2.55 12.92
C ILE A 111 4.57 -3.47 13.97
N ILE A 112 3.75 -4.35 14.55
CA ILE A 112 4.20 -5.39 15.48
C ILE A 112 4.69 -6.59 14.67
N LEU A 113 5.90 -7.08 14.96
CA LEU A 113 6.50 -8.21 14.23
C LEU A 113 6.21 -9.57 14.87
N LYS A 114 5.94 -9.61 16.18
CA LYS A 114 5.69 -10.84 16.93
C LYS A 114 4.29 -10.90 17.54
N ASN A 115 3.68 -12.07 17.45
CA ASN A 115 2.50 -12.47 18.21
C ASN A 115 2.82 -12.90 19.66
N GLU A 116 4.10 -12.94 20.06
CA GLU A 116 4.54 -13.43 21.39
C GLU A 116 4.54 -12.37 22.49
N GLY A 117 4.33 -11.10 22.13
CA GLY A 117 3.97 -10.09 23.11
C GLY A 117 2.46 -10.07 23.26
N GLN A 118 1.89 -10.89 24.15
CA GLN A 118 0.67 -10.45 24.79
C GLN A 118 0.96 -9.03 25.32
N LEU A 119 0.08 -8.07 25.01
CA LEU A 119 0.05 -6.78 25.69
C LEU A 119 -0.34 -7.04 27.16
N ASP A 120 0.51 -7.73 27.92
CA ASP A 120 0.18 -8.24 29.25
C ASP A 120 -0.04 -7.10 30.24
N ASN A 121 0.46 -5.90 29.94
CA ASN A 121 0.39 -4.76 30.84
C ASN A 121 -0.08 -3.50 30.11
N VAL A 122 -1.36 -3.47 29.72
CA VAL A 122 -2.07 -2.18 29.55
C VAL A 122 -2.65 -1.81 30.92
N GLU A 123 -1.84 -1.17 31.76
CA GLU A 123 -2.33 -0.63 33.02
C GLU A 123 -3.08 0.69 32.75
N LEU A 124 -4.35 0.77 33.17
CA LEU A 124 -5.09 2.02 33.26
C LEU A 124 -4.31 2.98 34.19
N PRO A 125 -3.93 4.18 33.74
CA PRO A 125 -3.27 5.13 34.63
C PRO A 125 -4.21 5.49 35.78
N GLN A 126 -3.93 4.95 36.97
CA GLN A 126 -4.60 5.36 38.20
C GLN A 126 -4.17 6.80 38.53
N SER A 127 -5.08 7.74 38.30
CA SER A 127 -5.09 9.15 38.78
C SER A 127 -3.83 10.00 38.56
N ILE A 128 -3.95 10.94 37.62
CA ILE A 128 -3.43 12.32 37.39
C ILE A 128 -2.24 12.92 38.20
N ASN A 129 -1.74 12.37 39.30
CA ASN A 129 -0.67 13.00 40.12
C ASN A 129 0.73 12.35 40.00
N ILE A 130 1.12 11.84 38.83
CA ILE A 130 2.38 11.06 38.69
C ILE A 130 3.44 11.73 37.78
N GLU A 131 3.19 12.93 37.25
CA GLU A 131 4.01 13.46 36.15
C GLU A 131 5.49 13.71 36.49
N ARG A 132 5.86 13.95 37.76
CA ARG A 132 7.27 14.20 38.14
C ARG A 132 8.03 12.99 38.69
N GLU A 133 7.37 12.04 39.36
CA GLU A 133 8.04 10.84 39.87
C GLU A 133 8.14 9.71 38.82
N LYS A 134 7.29 9.73 37.79
CA LYS A 134 7.36 8.76 36.68
C LYS A 134 8.50 9.06 35.73
N GLU A 135 8.82 10.31 35.39
CA GLU A 135 9.87 10.61 34.41
C GLU A 135 11.27 10.13 34.85
N ASP A 136 11.64 10.36 36.12
CA ASP A 136 12.93 9.93 36.67
C ASP A 136 13.01 8.41 36.88
N ASN A 137 11.88 7.75 37.20
CA ASN A 137 11.83 6.29 37.36
C ASN A 137 11.67 5.55 36.02
N LEU A 138 10.93 6.10 35.04
CA LEU A 138 10.82 5.55 33.68
C LEU A 138 12.20 5.54 33.02
N ASN A 139 12.98 6.60 33.17
CA ASN A 139 14.32 6.68 32.58
C ASN A 139 15.27 5.62 33.17
N LYS A 140 15.20 5.36 34.49
CA LYS A 140 15.99 4.30 35.12
C LYS A 140 15.52 2.90 34.72
N GLU A 141 14.21 2.67 34.68
CA GLU A 141 13.65 1.36 34.29
C GLU A 141 13.89 1.05 32.81
N GLN A 142 13.75 2.03 31.91
CA GLN A 142 14.11 1.90 30.50
C GLN A 142 15.60 1.62 30.31
N GLN A 143 16.47 2.29 31.07
CA GLN A 143 17.91 2.00 31.04
C GLN A 143 18.22 0.58 31.53
N GLU A 144 17.56 0.10 32.58
CA GLU A 144 17.73 -1.28 33.06
C GLU A 144 17.20 -2.32 32.06
N LYS A 145 16.04 -2.07 31.45
CA LYS A 145 15.51 -2.90 30.36
C LYS A 145 16.46 -2.94 29.16
N GLY A 146 16.99 -1.79 28.75
CA GLY A 146 17.97 -1.67 27.68
C GLY A 146 19.26 -2.45 27.98
N LYS A 147 19.78 -2.36 29.22
CA LYS A 147 20.94 -3.15 29.65
C LYS A 147 20.69 -4.66 29.56
N LYS A 148 19.51 -5.13 29.99
CA LYS A 148 19.12 -6.55 29.86
C LYS A 148 19.07 -6.99 28.40
N LYS A 149 18.43 -6.20 27.53
CA LYS A 149 18.39 -6.43 26.08
C LYS A 149 19.79 -6.47 25.46
N LEU A 150 20.69 -5.57 25.87
CA LEU A 150 22.08 -5.52 25.41
C LEU A 150 22.89 -6.76 25.82
N LEU A 151 22.71 -7.26 27.04
CA LEU A 151 23.35 -8.51 27.48
C LEU A 151 22.90 -9.70 26.62
N LEU A 152 21.60 -9.81 26.33
CA LEU A 152 21.06 -10.83 25.43
C LEU A 152 21.62 -10.67 23.99
N ALA A 153 21.76 -9.44 23.50
CA ALA A 153 22.34 -9.19 22.18
C ALA A 153 23.79 -9.69 22.07
N ARG A 154 24.58 -9.57 23.14
CA ARG A 154 25.97 -10.10 23.20
C ARG A 154 26.02 -11.62 23.10
N GLU A 155 24.99 -12.29 23.63
CA GLU A 155 24.78 -13.74 23.47
C GLU A 155 24.23 -14.11 22.06
N GLY A 156 24.00 -13.13 21.19
CA GLY A 156 23.43 -13.32 19.86
C GLY A 156 21.91 -13.37 19.82
N LYS A 157 21.23 -13.00 20.92
CA LYS A 157 19.77 -12.96 21.00
C LYS A 157 19.29 -11.51 20.89
N VAL A 158 18.85 -11.12 19.70
CA VAL A 158 18.16 -9.85 19.47
C VAL A 158 16.72 -10.19 19.09
N ASP A 159 15.78 -9.43 19.64
CA ASP A 159 14.37 -9.63 19.37
C ASP A 159 13.75 -8.28 19.04
N LEU A 160 13.30 -8.14 17.80
CA LEU A 160 12.69 -6.91 17.31
C LEU A 160 11.16 -7.01 17.45
N GLU A 161 10.62 -6.28 18.43
CA GLU A 161 9.18 -6.35 18.75
C GLU A 161 8.32 -5.59 17.72
N ARG A 162 8.85 -4.46 17.21
CA ARG A 162 8.12 -3.54 16.34
C ARG A 162 9.03 -2.84 15.34
N LEU A 163 8.44 -2.44 14.21
CA LEU A 163 9.02 -1.52 13.25
C LEU A 163 8.24 -0.22 13.21
N TYR A 164 8.93 0.90 13.26
CA TYR A 164 8.36 2.22 13.10
C TYR A 164 8.22 2.57 11.62
N LEU A 165 7.16 3.32 11.32
CA LEU A 165 6.80 3.75 9.98
C LEU A 165 7.04 5.25 9.82
N THR A 166 7.62 5.65 8.70
CA THR A 166 7.80 7.07 8.37
C THR A 166 6.51 7.65 7.77
N ASN A 167 6.33 8.97 7.90
CA ASN A 167 5.24 9.72 7.25
C ASN A 167 5.17 9.41 5.76
N GLN A 168 6.31 9.47 5.08
CA GLN A 168 6.39 9.29 3.64
C GLN A 168 6.02 7.86 3.18
N TYR A 169 6.44 6.85 3.95
CA TYR A 169 5.98 5.47 3.73
C TYR A 169 4.46 5.39 3.83
N ASN A 170 3.89 5.92 4.92
CA ASN A 170 2.45 5.82 5.18
C ASN A 170 1.62 6.54 4.11
N GLU A 171 2.01 7.76 3.71
CA GLU A 171 1.37 8.50 2.62
C GLU A 171 1.40 7.72 1.30
N THR A 172 2.54 7.10 0.98
CA THR A 172 2.70 6.30 -0.24
C THR A 172 1.79 5.07 -0.24
N ILE A 173 1.73 4.35 0.88
CA ILE A 173 0.88 3.16 1.02
C ILE A 173 -0.59 3.52 0.98
N GLN A 174 -1.01 4.57 1.68
CA GLN A 174 -2.38 5.09 1.63
C GLN A 174 -2.77 5.46 0.20
N LYS A 175 -1.90 6.14 -0.54
CA LYS A 175 -2.17 6.50 -1.94
C LYS A 175 -2.34 5.27 -2.84
N ILE A 176 -1.54 4.22 -2.65
CA ILE A 176 -1.68 2.95 -3.40
C ILE A 176 -3.02 2.28 -3.05
N GLN A 177 -3.38 2.26 -1.76
CA GLN A 177 -4.65 1.68 -1.27
C GLN A 177 -5.87 2.46 -1.79
N GLU A 178 -5.79 3.80 -1.88
CA GLU A 178 -6.85 4.63 -2.49
C GLU A 178 -7.14 4.17 -3.92
N PHE A 179 -6.11 3.88 -4.72
CA PHE A 179 -6.30 3.35 -6.08
C PHE A 179 -6.82 1.92 -6.08
N GLN A 180 -6.26 1.04 -5.25
CA GLN A 180 -6.62 -0.38 -5.16
C GLN A 180 -8.09 -0.57 -4.73
N CYS A 181 -8.54 0.17 -3.72
CA CYS A 181 -9.89 0.06 -3.17
C CYS A 181 -10.93 0.87 -3.96
N ASN A 182 -10.52 1.60 -4.99
CA ASN A 182 -11.45 2.40 -5.79
C ASN A 182 -12.36 1.49 -6.63
N PRO A 183 -13.70 1.61 -6.53
CA PRO A 183 -14.64 0.75 -7.25
C PRO A 183 -14.61 0.94 -8.78
N PHE A 184 -14.09 2.07 -9.26
CA PHE A 184 -13.91 2.31 -10.69
C PHE A 184 -12.60 1.68 -11.21
N MET A 185 -11.67 1.28 -10.34
CA MET A 185 -10.41 0.66 -10.77
C MET A 185 -10.66 -0.72 -11.39
N PRO A 186 -10.11 -1.01 -12.59
CA PRO A 186 -10.20 -2.35 -13.17
C PRO A 186 -9.59 -3.42 -12.26
N SER A 187 -10.28 -4.55 -12.10
CA SER A 187 -9.90 -5.62 -11.17
C SER A 187 -8.48 -6.18 -11.39
N LEU A 188 -8.04 -6.26 -12.65
CA LEU A 188 -6.67 -6.65 -12.99
C LEU A 188 -5.62 -5.69 -12.38
N ILE A 189 -5.90 -4.38 -12.43
CA ILE A 189 -5.00 -3.36 -11.85
C ILE A 189 -5.08 -3.41 -10.33
N GLN A 190 -6.26 -3.59 -9.74
CA GLN A 190 -6.40 -3.79 -8.29
C GLN A 190 -5.57 -5.00 -7.80
N SER A 191 -5.56 -6.09 -8.55
CA SER A 191 -4.76 -7.28 -8.24
C SER A 191 -3.26 -7.00 -8.27
N GLU A 192 -2.77 -6.28 -9.29
CA GLU A 192 -1.35 -5.91 -9.38
C GLU A 192 -0.93 -4.89 -8.31
N LEU A 193 -1.81 -3.95 -7.95
CA LEU A 193 -1.57 -3.05 -6.80
C LEU A 193 -1.51 -3.84 -5.48
N SER A 194 -2.34 -4.87 -5.32
CA SER A 194 -2.30 -5.77 -4.17
C SER A 194 -0.96 -6.51 -4.10
N LYS A 195 -0.46 -6.98 -5.25
CA LYS A 195 0.85 -7.61 -5.35
C LYS A 195 1.96 -6.64 -4.95
N LEU A 196 1.93 -5.40 -5.45
CA LEU A 196 2.89 -4.36 -5.08
C LEU A 196 2.89 -4.10 -3.56
N LEU A 197 1.72 -3.95 -2.96
CA LEU A 197 1.59 -3.75 -1.51
C LEU A 197 2.17 -4.94 -0.71
N ASN A 198 1.92 -6.16 -1.17
CA ASN A 198 2.47 -7.37 -0.54
C ASN A 198 3.99 -7.43 -0.65
N GLU A 199 4.58 -7.07 -1.78
CA GLU A 199 6.04 -6.99 -1.95
C GLU A 199 6.65 -5.95 -1.00
N ILE A 200 6.02 -4.76 -0.89
CA ILE A 200 6.48 -3.71 0.01
C ILE A 200 6.40 -4.17 1.47
N SER A 201 5.27 -4.78 1.85
CA SER A 201 5.08 -5.36 3.18
C SER A 201 6.11 -6.44 3.46
N TYR A 202 6.39 -7.33 2.51
CA TYR A 202 7.35 -8.41 2.67
C TYR A 202 8.77 -7.87 2.88
N ASN A 203 9.17 -6.87 2.08
CA ASN A 203 10.44 -6.16 2.30
C ASN A 203 10.52 -5.64 3.75
N LEU A 204 9.45 -5.00 4.23
CA LEU A 204 9.45 -4.40 5.56
C LEU A 204 9.39 -5.43 6.70
N THR A 205 8.55 -6.45 6.62
CA THR A 205 8.30 -7.36 7.76
C THR A 205 9.15 -8.62 7.76
N VAL A 206 9.73 -9.01 6.62
CA VAL A 206 10.52 -10.24 6.49
C VAL A 206 12.00 -9.95 6.23
N ILE A 207 12.31 -8.95 5.41
CA ILE A 207 13.70 -8.68 4.99
C ILE A 207 14.41 -7.71 5.92
N LEU A 208 13.74 -6.61 6.30
CA LEU A 208 14.36 -5.59 7.15
C LEU A 208 14.73 -6.08 8.56
N PRO A 209 13.87 -6.80 9.31
CA PRO A 209 14.15 -7.13 10.71
C PRO A 209 15.44 -7.93 10.90
N PRO A 210 15.72 -9.01 10.12
CA PRO A 210 16.96 -9.76 10.26
C PRO A 210 18.23 -8.93 10.00
N GLU A 211 18.14 -7.89 9.17
CA GLU A 211 19.30 -7.03 8.88
C GLU A 211 19.56 -6.04 10.03
N ILE A 212 18.49 -5.53 10.67
CA ILE A 212 18.61 -4.73 11.89
C ILE A 212 19.14 -5.59 13.04
N GLU A 213 18.62 -6.81 13.21
CA GLU A 213 19.06 -7.73 14.26
C GLU A 213 20.56 -8.04 14.15
N LYS A 214 21.04 -8.37 12.94
CA LYS A 214 22.47 -8.59 12.68
C LYS A 214 23.31 -7.37 13.03
N PHE A 215 22.83 -6.18 12.66
CA PHE A 215 23.52 -4.94 12.98
C PHE A 215 23.64 -4.74 14.50
N ILE A 216 22.57 -4.94 15.26
CA ILE A 216 22.58 -4.82 16.73
C ILE A 216 23.51 -5.87 17.37
N ILE A 217 23.49 -7.12 16.90
CA ILE A 217 24.40 -8.17 17.36
C ILE A 217 25.86 -7.75 17.12
N GLN A 218 26.19 -7.27 15.91
CA GLN A 218 27.53 -6.83 15.58
C GLN A 218 27.97 -5.63 16.44
N LEU A 219 27.07 -4.66 16.62
CA LEU A 219 27.31 -3.49 17.46
C LEU A 219 27.56 -3.89 18.92
N SER A 220 26.77 -4.82 19.46
CA SER A 220 26.87 -5.27 20.87
C SER A 220 28.19 -5.94 21.23
N LYS A 221 28.86 -6.54 20.23
CA LYS A 221 30.18 -7.18 20.34
C LYS A 221 31.32 -6.17 20.25
N THR A 222 31.05 -4.96 19.78
CA THR A 222 32.04 -3.88 19.68
C THR A 222 32.20 -3.22 21.04
N GLN A 223 33.42 -2.89 21.44
CA GLN A 223 33.66 -2.14 22.68
C GLN A 223 33.20 -0.68 22.50
N CYS A 224 31.99 -0.37 22.96
CA CYS A 224 31.53 1.00 23.14
C CYS A 224 31.90 1.49 24.54
N SER A 225 32.57 2.64 24.64
CA SER A 225 32.73 3.35 25.91
C SER A 225 32.52 4.84 25.71
N PRO A 226 32.20 5.63 26.76
CA PRO A 226 32.12 7.08 26.66
C PRO A 226 33.40 7.72 26.10
N ASN A 227 34.55 7.07 26.28
CA ASN A 227 35.87 7.53 25.84
C ASN A 227 36.28 7.00 24.45
N ALA A 228 35.47 6.09 23.87
CA ALA A 228 35.66 5.52 22.54
C ALA A 228 34.28 5.24 21.91
N PRO A 229 33.58 6.30 21.44
CA PRO A 229 32.27 6.15 20.82
C PRO A 229 32.40 5.39 19.50
N VAL A 230 31.45 4.51 19.22
CA VAL A 230 31.38 3.81 17.94
C VAL A 230 30.64 4.69 16.94
N LYS A 231 31.28 4.94 15.79
CA LYS A 231 30.63 5.61 14.66
C LYS A 231 29.63 4.63 14.04
N VAL A 232 28.35 4.96 14.14
CA VAL A 232 27.28 4.19 13.51
C VAL A 232 26.89 4.86 12.20
N ASP A 233 26.87 4.06 11.13
CA ASP A 233 26.38 4.46 9.83
C ASP A 233 25.36 3.41 9.34
N PRO A 234 24.05 3.73 9.33
CA PRO A 234 23.02 2.80 8.90
C PRO A 234 23.05 2.52 7.38
N ILE A 235 23.88 3.23 6.59
CA ILE A 235 24.01 2.99 5.14
C ILE A 235 24.40 1.54 4.85
N ALA A 236 25.21 0.91 5.69
CA ALA A 236 25.55 -0.50 5.54
C ALA A 236 24.31 -1.39 5.65
N VAL A 237 23.46 -1.17 6.67
CA VAL A 237 22.19 -1.90 6.87
C VAL A 237 21.28 -1.70 5.67
N TYR A 238 21.15 -0.46 5.20
CA TYR A 238 20.34 -0.14 4.02
C TYR A 238 20.84 -0.87 2.77
N ASN A 239 22.16 -0.91 2.54
CA ASN A 239 22.73 -1.61 1.39
C ASN A 239 22.48 -3.12 1.45
N TYR A 240 22.59 -3.74 2.62
CA TYR A 240 22.28 -5.17 2.79
C TYR A 240 20.79 -5.45 2.60
N PHE A 241 19.93 -4.61 3.17
CA PHE A 241 18.49 -4.66 2.96
C PHE A 241 18.14 -4.54 1.47
N GLN A 242 18.68 -3.54 0.77
CA GLN A 242 18.38 -3.28 -0.64
C GLN A 242 18.78 -4.45 -1.54
N ARG A 243 19.92 -5.11 -1.27
CA ARG A 243 20.37 -6.28 -2.05
C ARG A 243 19.45 -7.49 -1.93
N LYS A 244 18.74 -7.62 -0.81
CA LYS A 244 17.82 -8.73 -0.54
C LYS A 244 16.38 -8.40 -0.88
N SER A 245 16.05 -7.12 -0.87
CA SER A 245 14.71 -6.61 -1.13
C SER A 245 14.19 -7.02 -2.50
N ILE A 246 12.89 -7.29 -2.56
CA ILE A 246 12.19 -7.44 -3.83
C ILE A 246 12.15 -6.08 -4.51
N HIS A 247 12.66 -6.00 -5.73
CA HIS A 247 12.57 -4.80 -6.56
C HIS A 247 11.18 -4.70 -7.20
N HIS A 248 10.54 -3.54 -7.05
CA HIS A 248 9.17 -3.32 -7.55
C HIS A 248 9.10 -2.97 -9.03
N LYS A 249 10.24 -2.85 -9.72
CA LYS A 249 10.32 -2.36 -11.10
C LYS A 249 9.44 -3.16 -12.06
N ASP A 250 9.50 -4.49 -11.96
CA ASP A 250 8.76 -5.37 -12.87
C ASP A 250 7.26 -5.29 -12.61
N THR A 251 6.84 -5.26 -11.34
CA THR A 251 5.43 -5.10 -10.96
C THR A 251 4.89 -3.74 -11.38
N ILE A 252 5.66 -2.65 -11.22
CA ILE A 252 5.27 -1.32 -11.70
C ILE A 252 5.17 -1.28 -13.23
N GLN A 253 6.14 -1.86 -13.94
CA GLN A 253 6.10 -1.93 -15.40
C GLN A 253 4.90 -2.74 -15.89
N ASN A 254 4.54 -3.81 -15.19
CA ASN A 254 3.34 -4.59 -15.50
C ASN A 254 2.06 -3.77 -15.28
N ILE A 255 1.94 -3.05 -14.17
CA ILE A 255 0.83 -2.13 -13.93
C ILE A 255 0.71 -1.10 -15.07
N ILE A 256 1.82 -0.45 -15.43
CA ILE A 256 1.85 0.53 -16.53
C ILE A 256 1.39 -0.09 -17.84
N LYS A 257 1.89 -1.29 -18.16
CA LYS A 257 1.50 -2.02 -19.37
C LYS A 257 0.01 -2.28 -19.41
N ILE A 258 -0.56 -2.82 -18.33
CA ILE A 258 -2.00 -3.11 -18.23
C ILE A 258 -2.83 -1.82 -18.39
N ILE A 259 -2.39 -0.71 -17.79
CA ILE A 259 -3.07 0.59 -17.94
C ILE A 259 -3.05 1.06 -19.41
N ARG A 260 -1.89 1.00 -20.07
CA ARG A 260 -1.76 1.42 -21.48
C ARG A 260 -2.61 0.57 -22.42
N GLU A 261 -2.68 -0.73 -22.17
CA GLU A 261 -3.53 -1.67 -22.91
C GLU A 261 -5.01 -1.33 -22.68
N TYR A 262 -5.42 -1.09 -21.44
CA TYR A 262 -6.78 -0.71 -21.08
C TYR A 262 -7.22 0.60 -21.75
N LEU A 263 -6.34 1.60 -21.75
CA LEU A 263 -6.56 2.92 -22.37
C LEU A 263 -6.39 2.90 -23.89
N MET A 264 -6.00 1.77 -24.49
CA MET A 264 -5.72 1.62 -25.92
C MET A 264 -4.70 2.64 -26.47
N VAL A 265 -3.74 3.08 -25.66
CA VAL A 265 -2.78 4.15 -26.00
C VAL A 265 -1.99 3.81 -27.26
N ASP A 266 -1.57 2.56 -27.40
CA ASP A 266 -0.68 2.10 -28.47
C ASP A 266 -1.45 1.54 -29.69
N LYS A 267 -2.78 1.63 -29.69
CA LYS A 267 -3.61 1.08 -30.77
C LYS A 267 -3.62 2.04 -31.97
N LYS A 268 -3.22 1.55 -33.14
CA LYS A 268 -3.38 2.30 -34.41
C LYS A 268 -4.86 2.35 -34.77
N TRP A 269 -5.46 3.54 -34.71
CA TRP A 269 -6.79 3.79 -35.22
C TRP A 269 -6.72 3.72 -36.76
N LYS A 270 -7.37 2.70 -37.35
CA LYS A 270 -7.58 2.57 -38.78
C LYS A 270 -9.02 2.96 -39.10
#